data_AF-A0A955AQ52-F1
#
_entry.id   AF-A0A955AQ52-F1
#
_cell.length_a   1.000
_cell.length_b   1.000
_cell.length_c   1.000
_cell.angle_alpha   90.00
_cell.angle_beta   90.00
_cell.angle_gamma   90.00
#
_symmetry.space_group_name_H-M   'P 1'
#
loop_
_entity.id
_entity.type
_entity.pdbx_description
1 polymer ?
#
loop_
_entity_poly.entity_id
_entity_poly.type
_entity_poly.pdbx_seq_one_letter_code
_entity_poly.pdbx_strand_id
1 'polypeptide(L)'
;MTTKPIPQCCGTETKLIDRDERSATYGCGTCSDGFLVHDQLDQPIRLPEFLTRRGEGKDQRALDDRDFSRKLVLAAFLEMMPSPAVATDFGIQSERHLFAVKQAVSMDYVGLYELDRVLGSGEAITDLFSQLPGIAPIEFETPYDVFYRPKNTPFDPAFKLIPDEPALPPLKACENEPDPQAVLKWFAADSSWTWYVLEYDPKDRVAFALVDGHELEMGYVNVGELERARGPLGQRIERDLHFEPTRISEIKRDLERRHER
;
A
#
# COMPACT_ATOMS: atom_id res chain seq x y z
N MET A 1 -26.59 -4.79 -14.80
CA MET A 1 -26.65 -4.35 -13.38
C MET A 1 -25.89 -5.36 -12.55
N THR A 2 -24.79 -4.96 -11.94
CA THR A 2 -24.00 -5.87 -11.09
C THR A 2 -24.82 -6.21 -9.84
N THR A 3 -25.01 -7.50 -9.56
CA THR A 3 -25.74 -7.99 -8.37
C THR A 3 -24.83 -8.16 -7.15
N LYS A 4 -23.60 -7.67 -7.25
CA LYS A 4 -22.57 -7.83 -6.24
C LYS A 4 -22.78 -6.91 -5.04
N PRO A 5 -22.39 -7.36 -3.84
CA PRO A 5 -22.45 -6.52 -2.64
C PRO A 5 -21.59 -5.27 -2.81
N ILE A 6 -22.11 -4.14 -2.34
CA ILE A 6 -21.38 -2.87 -2.35
C ILE A 6 -20.24 -2.95 -1.33
N PRO A 7 -18.99 -2.61 -1.70
CA PRO A 7 -17.86 -2.67 -0.79
C PRO A 7 -18.03 -1.68 0.37
N GLN A 8 -17.63 -2.09 1.56
CA GLN A 8 -17.55 -1.21 2.73
C GLN A 8 -16.11 -0.75 2.93
N CYS A 9 -15.95 0.51 3.34
CA CYS A 9 -14.65 1.12 3.61
C CYS A 9 -14.75 2.08 4.80
N CYS A 10 -13.74 2.10 5.67
CA CYS A 10 -13.69 2.93 6.88
C CYS A 10 -14.93 2.78 7.80
N GLY A 11 -15.54 1.59 7.84
CA GLY A 11 -16.75 1.33 8.64
C GLY A 11 -18.04 1.93 8.06
N THR A 12 -18.00 2.41 6.82
CA THR A 12 -19.15 3.00 6.12
C THR A 12 -19.34 2.36 4.74
N GLU A 13 -20.57 2.42 4.21
CA GLU A 13 -20.81 2.03 2.82
C GLU A 13 -20.18 3.03 1.85
N THR A 14 -19.61 2.51 0.77
CA THR A 14 -19.05 3.33 -0.31
C THR A 14 -20.16 3.87 -1.21
N LYS A 15 -19.94 5.03 -1.82
CA LYS A 15 -20.91 5.69 -2.70
C LYS A 15 -20.59 5.44 -4.16
N LEU A 16 -21.60 5.20 -4.98
CA LEU A 16 -21.43 5.09 -6.43
C LEU A 16 -20.87 6.41 -6.99
N ILE A 17 -19.75 6.33 -7.71
CA ILE A 17 -19.11 7.45 -8.39
C ILE A 17 -19.50 7.48 -9.86
N ASP A 18 -19.36 6.35 -10.53
CA ASP A 18 -19.60 6.20 -11.96
C ASP A 18 -19.79 4.71 -12.32
N ARG A 19 -20.27 4.40 -13.52
CA ARG A 19 -20.57 3.03 -13.96
C ARG A 19 -20.44 2.84 -15.47
N ASP A 20 -20.29 1.59 -15.84
CA ASP A 20 -20.47 1.09 -17.20
C ASP A 20 -21.49 -0.08 -17.20
N GLU A 21 -21.69 -0.73 -18.34
CA GLU A 21 -22.70 -1.79 -18.50
C GLU A 21 -22.57 -2.93 -17.48
N ARG A 22 -21.32 -3.32 -17.18
CA ARG A 22 -20.96 -4.52 -16.40
C ARG A 22 -20.18 -4.22 -15.12
N SER A 23 -19.87 -2.94 -14.90
CA SER A 23 -19.00 -2.48 -13.81
C SER A 23 -19.49 -1.20 -13.20
N ALA A 24 -19.08 -0.97 -11.96
CA ALA A 24 -19.33 0.26 -11.24
C ALA A 24 -18.13 0.61 -10.37
N THR A 25 -17.82 1.90 -10.29
CA THR A 25 -16.81 2.44 -9.38
C THR A 25 -17.50 3.06 -8.18
N TYR A 26 -17.09 2.65 -7.00
CA TYR A 26 -17.54 3.20 -5.72
C TYR A 26 -16.40 3.93 -5.03
N GLY A 27 -16.70 5.00 -4.30
CA GLY A 27 -15.74 5.81 -3.55
C GLY A 27 -16.04 5.80 -2.07
N CYS A 28 -14.99 5.77 -1.24
CA CYS A 28 -15.14 5.98 0.20
C CYS A 28 -15.45 7.45 0.50
N GLY A 29 -16.35 7.71 1.44
CA GLY A 29 -16.65 9.07 1.90
C GLY A 29 -15.68 9.61 2.95
N THR A 30 -14.82 8.74 3.50
CA THR A 30 -13.95 9.04 4.64
C THR A 30 -12.46 9.04 4.25
N CYS A 31 -12.05 8.11 3.39
CA CYS A 31 -10.72 8.10 2.78
C CYS A 31 -10.81 8.37 1.27
N SER A 32 -9.66 8.45 0.61
CA SER A 32 -9.56 8.69 -0.84
C SER A 32 -9.66 7.43 -1.70
N ASP A 33 -9.88 6.25 -1.10
CA ASP A 33 -9.94 5.00 -1.85
C ASP A 33 -11.24 4.87 -2.67
N GLY A 34 -11.11 4.21 -3.81
CA GLY A 34 -12.21 3.72 -4.62
C GLY A 34 -12.22 2.20 -4.71
N PHE A 35 -13.25 1.67 -5.35
CA PHE A 35 -13.43 0.24 -5.58
C PHE A 35 -14.07 0.03 -6.94
N LEU A 36 -13.49 -0.84 -7.76
CA LEU A 36 -14.11 -1.33 -8.99
C LEU A 36 -14.87 -2.62 -8.67
N VAL A 37 -16.17 -2.60 -8.92
CA VAL A 37 -17.07 -3.75 -8.79
C VAL A 37 -17.49 -4.16 -10.19
N HIS A 38 -17.17 -5.40 -10.57
CA HIS A 38 -17.50 -5.98 -11.87
C HIS A 38 -18.35 -7.25 -11.69
N ASP A 39 -19.26 -7.52 -12.61
CA ASP A 39 -20.19 -8.67 -12.50
C ASP A 39 -19.51 -10.05 -12.53
N GLN A 40 -18.41 -10.21 -13.27
CA GLN A 40 -17.62 -11.45 -13.38
C GLN A 40 -16.49 -11.67 -12.38
N LEU A 41 -16.00 -10.65 -11.67
CA LEU A 41 -14.90 -10.82 -10.70
C LEU A 41 -15.40 -11.50 -9.42
N ASP A 42 -14.60 -12.16 -8.59
CA ASP A 42 -15.14 -12.70 -7.33
C ASP A 42 -15.24 -11.63 -6.24
N GLN A 43 -14.24 -10.75 -6.18
CA GLN A 43 -14.10 -9.69 -5.20
C GLN A 43 -14.00 -8.32 -5.86
N PRO A 44 -14.48 -7.24 -5.21
CA PRO A 44 -14.20 -5.88 -5.64
C PRO A 44 -12.69 -5.61 -5.69
N ILE A 45 -12.23 -4.90 -6.72
CA ILE A 45 -10.84 -4.44 -6.83
C ILE A 45 -10.71 -3.14 -6.05
N ARG A 46 -9.79 -3.08 -5.09
CA ARG A 46 -9.47 -1.83 -4.40
C ARG A 46 -8.69 -0.90 -5.34
N LEU A 47 -9.05 0.38 -5.35
CA LEU A 47 -8.41 1.44 -6.12
C LEU A 47 -7.83 2.46 -5.14
N PRO A 48 -6.55 2.34 -4.75
CA PRO A 48 -5.97 3.23 -3.75
C PRO A 48 -5.92 4.68 -4.23
N GLU A 49 -6.30 5.62 -3.35
CA GLU A 49 -6.30 7.06 -3.67
C GLU A 49 -7.09 7.45 -4.94
N PHE A 50 -8.03 6.62 -5.39
CA PHE A 50 -8.78 6.85 -6.61
C PHE A 50 -9.41 8.25 -6.67
N LEU A 51 -10.01 8.69 -5.56
CA LEU A 51 -10.69 9.97 -5.46
C LEU A 51 -9.74 11.18 -5.45
N THR A 52 -8.42 11.01 -5.30
CA THR A 52 -7.48 12.12 -5.52
C THR A 52 -7.03 12.21 -6.97
N ARG A 53 -7.12 11.11 -7.73
CA ARG A 53 -6.62 10.99 -9.11
C ARG A 53 -7.71 11.10 -10.17
N ARG A 54 -8.97 10.86 -9.80
CA ARG A 54 -10.12 10.82 -10.71
C ARG A 54 -11.29 11.64 -10.19
N GLY A 55 -11.92 12.42 -11.07
CA GLY A 55 -13.08 13.26 -10.75
C GLY A 55 -13.11 14.57 -11.55
N GLU A 56 -13.77 15.58 -10.99
CA GLU A 56 -13.98 16.91 -11.62
C GLU A 56 -13.01 18.00 -11.10
N GLY A 57 -12.11 17.64 -10.19
CA GLY A 57 -11.12 18.53 -9.60
C GLY A 57 -10.07 18.99 -10.62
N LYS A 58 -9.47 20.15 -10.36
CA LYS A 58 -8.49 20.79 -11.26
C LYS A 58 -7.30 19.89 -11.61
N ASP A 59 -6.83 19.10 -10.65
CA ASP A 59 -5.66 18.21 -10.80
C ASP A 59 -6.08 16.74 -10.97
N GLN A 60 -7.38 16.48 -11.13
CA GLN A 60 -7.92 15.13 -11.35
C GLN A 60 -8.08 14.85 -12.84
N ARG A 61 -7.87 13.59 -13.23
CA ARG A 61 -8.23 13.12 -14.57
C ARG A 61 -9.73 12.82 -14.62
N ALA A 62 -10.40 13.27 -15.67
CA ALA A 62 -11.83 13.09 -15.82
C ALA A 62 -12.22 11.60 -15.88
N LEU A 63 -13.42 11.26 -15.39
CA LEU A 63 -13.89 9.88 -15.30
C LEU A 63 -14.17 9.24 -16.67
N ASP A 64 -14.46 10.06 -17.68
CA ASP A 64 -14.74 9.64 -19.06
C ASP A 64 -13.49 9.66 -19.96
N ASP A 65 -12.36 10.17 -19.47
CA ASP A 65 -11.08 10.09 -20.18
C ASP A 65 -10.56 8.65 -20.16
N ARG A 66 -10.71 7.96 -21.29
CA ARG A 66 -10.24 6.58 -21.51
C ARG A 66 -9.15 6.48 -22.59
N ASP A 67 -8.44 7.58 -22.86
CA ASP A 67 -7.48 7.66 -23.98
C ASP A 67 -6.33 6.66 -23.84
N PHE A 68 -5.75 6.55 -22.63
CA PHE A 68 -4.65 5.61 -22.36
C PHE A 68 -5.10 4.15 -22.47
N SER A 69 -6.28 3.81 -21.95
CA SER A 69 -6.87 2.48 -22.11
C SER A 69 -7.10 2.14 -23.58
N ARG A 70 -7.57 3.10 -24.39
CA ARG A 70 -7.77 2.90 -25.84
C ARG A 70 -6.45 2.62 -26.55
N LYS A 71 -5.39 3.35 -26.20
CA LYS A 71 -4.04 3.15 -26.75
C LYS A 71 -3.46 1.79 -26.35
N LEU A 72 -3.66 1.35 -25.11
CA LEU A 72 -3.24 0.02 -24.65
C LEU A 72 -3.96 -1.08 -25.43
N VAL A 73 -5.29 -1.00 -25.53
CA VAL A 73 -6.07 -2.00 -26.28
C VAL A 73 -5.62 -2.05 -27.73
N LEU A 74 -5.43 -0.89 -28.39
CA LEU A 74 -4.91 -0.85 -29.75
C LEU A 74 -3.55 -1.53 -29.87
N ALA A 75 -2.61 -1.23 -28.96
CA ALA A 75 -1.28 -1.83 -28.94
C ALA A 75 -1.34 -3.37 -28.77
N ALA A 76 -2.20 -3.86 -27.87
CA ALA A 76 -2.41 -5.28 -27.65
C ALA A 76 -2.96 -6.00 -28.89
N PHE A 77 -3.92 -5.41 -29.60
CA PHE A 77 -4.46 -5.99 -30.84
C PHE A 77 -3.49 -5.93 -32.01
N LEU A 78 -2.65 -4.89 -32.08
CA LEU A 78 -1.59 -4.75 -33.08
C LEU A 78 -0.34 -5.57 -32.75
N GLU A 79 -0.31 -6.24 -31.60
CA GLU A 79 0.85 -7.02 -31.11
C GLU A 79 2.14 -6.20 -31.11
N MET A 80 2.02 -4.92 -30.74
CA MET A 80 3.12 -3.97 -30.72
C MET A 80 3.23 -3.35 -29.33
N MET A 81 4.46 -3.13 -28.86
CA MET A 81 4.66 -2.44 -27.59
C MET A 81 4.02 -1.05 -27.61
N PRO A 82 3.30 -0.66 -26.54
CA PRO A 82 2.68 0.65 -26.46
C PRO A 82 3.74 1.74 -26.28
N SER A 83 3.33 3.01 -26.34
CA SER A 83 4.24 4.12 -26.05
C SER A 83 4.80 3.99 -24.62
N PRO A 84 5.99 4.55 -24.34
CA PRO A 84 6.57 4.48 -23.00
C PRO A 84 5.63 4.93 -21.89
N ALA A 85 4.83 5.99 -22.10
CA ALA A 85 3.86 6.45 -21.11
C ALA A 85 2.76 5.41 -20.83
N VAL A 86 2.18 4.81 -21.87
CA VAL A 86 1.15 3.77 -21.70
C VAL A 86 1.75 2.50 -21.08
N ALA A 87 2.98 2.14 -21.47
CA ALA A 87 3.69 1.02 -20.87
C ALA A 87 3.93 1.24 -19.37
N THR A 88 4.36 2.45 -18.99
CA THR A 88 4.59 2.85 -17.60
C THR A 88 3.32 2.83 -16.77
N ASP A 89 2.24 3.43 -17.26
CA ASP A 89 0.99 3.59 -16.48
C ASP A 89 0.23 2.28 -16.27
N PHE A 90 0.46 1.30 -17.15
CA PHE A 90 -0.15 -0.04 -17.06
C PHE A 90 0.83 -1.14 -16.63
N GLY A 91 2.10 -0.82 -16.38
CA GLY A 91 3.10 -1.83 -16.01
C GLY A 91 3.38 -2.86 -17.12
N ILE A 92 3.29 -2.47 -18.40
CA ILE A 92 3.54 -3.36 -19.54
C ILE A 92 5.05 -3.47 -19.78
N GLN A 93 5.64 -4.57 -19.31
CA GLN A 93 7.07 -4.82 -19.42
C GLN A 93 7.45 -5.87 -20.49
N SER A 94 6.46 -6.57 -21.05
CA SER A 94 6.70 -7.69 -21.96
C SER A 94 5.48 -8.00 -22.82
N GLU A 95 5.69 -8.77 -23.89
CA GLU A 95 4.62 -9.26 -24.77
C GLU A 95 3.59 -10.12 -24.01
N ARG A 96 4.00 -10.79 -22.93
CA ARG A 96 3.09 -11.57 -22.08
C ARG A 96 2.01 -10.69 -21.45
N HIS A 97 2.35 -9.47 -21.05
CA HIS A 97 1.38 -8.50 -20.53
C HIS A 97 0.37 -8.09 -21.61
N LEU A 98 0.86 -7.78 -22.83
CA LEU A 98 -0.02 -7.43 -23.95
C LEU A 98 -0.93 -8.59 -24.35
N PHE A 99 -0.41 -9.82 -24.32
CA PHE A 99 -1.20 -11.00 -24.60
C PHE A 99 -2.32 -11.21 -23.57
N ALA A 100 -2.03 -11.02 -22.28
CA ALA A 100 -3.05 -11.05 -21.22
C ALA A 100 -4.15 -10.01 -21.46
N VAL A 101 -3.76 -8.76 -21.76
CA VAL A 101 -4.72 -7.68 -22.10
C VAL A 101 -5.55 -8.04 -23.33
N LYS A 102 -4.91 -8.50 -24.41
CA LYS A 102 -5.59 -8.93 -25.64
C LYS A 102 -6.60 -10.02 -25.37
N GLN A 103 -6.22 -11.05 -24.60
CA GLN A 103 -7.12 -12.13 -24.22
C GLN A 103 -8.31 -11.62 -23.39
N ALA A 104 -8.05 -10.85 -22.33
CA ALA A 104 -9.09 -10.31 -21.45
C ALA A 104 -10.13 -9.49 -22.23
N VAL A 105 -9.67 -8.64 -23.15
CA VAL A 105 -10.56 -7.82 -23.99
C VAL A 105 -11.27 -8.67 -25.05
N SER A 106 -10.59 -9.64 -25.66
CA SER A 106 -11.19 -10.52 -26.68
C SER A 106 -12.26 -11.44 -26.11
N MET A 107 -12.15 -11.79 -24.82
CA MET A 107 -13.13 -12.61 -24.09
C MET A 107 -14.25 -11.81 -23.43
N ASP A 108 -14.30 -10.49 -23.65
CA ASP A 108 -15.26 -9.56 -23.03
C ASP A 108 -15.25 -9.66 -21.50
N TYR A 109 -14.06 -9.85 -20.91
CA TYR A 109 -13.88 -9.83 -19.47
C TYR A 109 -13.58 -8.44 -18.93
N VAL A 110 -12.91 -7.62 -19.73
CA VAL A 110 -12.56 -6.24 -19.38
C VAL A 110 -12.68 -5.37 -20.62
N GLY A 111 -13.16 -4.15 -20.44
CA GLY A 111 -13.24 -3.12 -21.45
C GLY A 111 -12.38 -1.90 -21.11
N LEU A 112 -12.63 -0.82 -21.85
CA LEU A 112 -11.92 0.45 -21.64
C LEU A 112 -12.16 1.04 -20.24
N TYR A 113 -13.33 0.74 -19.65
CA TYR A 113 -13.70 1.23 -18.34
C TYR A 113 -12.83 0.60 -17.25
N GLU A 114 -12.83 -0.72 -17.16
CA GLU A 114 -12.08 -1.46 -16.13
C GLU A 114 -10.59 -1.11 -16.20
N LEU A 115 -10.03 -1.12 -17.41
CA LEU A 115 -8.64 -0.75 -17.66
C LEU A 115 -8.34 0.68 -17.22
N ASP A 116 -9.24 1.63 -17.45
CA ASP A 116 -9.03 3.01 -17.00
C ASP A 116 -9.03 3.15 -15.47
N ARG A 117 -9.87 2.36 -14.79
CA ARG A 117 -10.00 2.42 -13.32
C ARG A 117 -8.78 1.90 -12.59
N VAL A 118 -8.10 0.90 -13.15
CA VAL A 118 -6.88 0.34 -12.56
C VAL A 118 -5.60 1.05 -13.02
N LEU A 119 -5.68 2.02 -13.95
CA LEU A 119 -4.52 2.74 -14.47
C LEU A 119 -3.69 3.39 -13.36
N GLY A 120 -2.38 3.12 -13.36
CA GLY A 120 -1.43 3.68 -12.41
C GLY A 120 -1.38 2.97 -11.05
N SER A 121 -1.91 1.74 -10.97
CA SER A 121 -1.77 0.85 -9.82
C SER A 121 -1.50 -0.57 -10.29
N GLY A 122 -0.26 -1.03 -10.16
CA GLY A 122 0.12 -2.41 -10.51
C GLY A 122 -0.61 -3.43 -9.64
N GLU A 123 -0.85 -3.11 -8.37
CA GLU A 123 -1.69 -3.91 -7.46
C GLU A 123 -3.11 -4.09 -8.02
N ALA A 124 -3.81 -3.00 -8.36
CA ALA A 124 -5.17 -3.09 -8.90
C ALA A 124 -5.24 -3.79 -10.27
N ILE A 125 -4.24 -3.60 -11.12
CA ILE A 125 -4.15 -4.30 -12.41
C ILE A 125 -3.94 -5.80 -12.16
N THR A 126 -3.01 -6.17 -11.28
CA THR A 126 -2.74 -7.58 -10.92
C THR A 126 -3.98 -8.25 -10.34
N ASP A 127 -4.66 -7.60 -9.41
CA ASP A 127 -5.89 -8.10 -8.80
C ASP A 127 -7.01 -8.29 -9.83
N LEU A 128 -7.12 -7.38 -10.81
CA LEU A 128 -8.09 -7.51 -11.89
C LEU A 128 -7.81 -8.76 -12.74
N PHE A 129 -6.58 -8.90 -13.24
CA PHE A 129 -6.22 -10.00 -14.14
C PHE A 129 -6.15 -11.37 -13.45
N SER A 130 -5.81 -11.42 -12.16
CA SER A 130 -5.75 -12.66 -11.37
C SER A 130 -7.11 -13.36 -11.20
N GLN A 131 -8.20 -12.58 -11.28
CA GLN A 131 -9.56 -13.08 -11.13
C GLN A 131 -10.21 -13.49 -12.47
N LEU A 132 -9.53 -13.27 -13.61
CA LEU A 132 -10.08 -13.54 -14.92
C LEU A 132 -9.90 -15.02 -15.34
N PRO A 133 -10.99 -15.72 -15.73
CA PRO A 133 -10.89 -17.14 -16.08
C PRO A 133 -10.03 -17.38 -17.32
N GLY A 134 -9.01 -18.24 -17.19
CA GLY A 134 -8.19 -18.66 -18.33
C GLY A 134 -7.03 -17.73 -18.68
N ILE A 135 -6.82 -16.67 -17.91
CA ILE A 135 -5.61 -15.84 -17.99
C ILE A 135 -4.56 -16.44 -17.07
N ALA A 136 -3.35 -16.67 -17.60
CA ALA A 136 -2.24 -17.16 -16.79
C ALA A 136 -1.86 -16.12 -15.72
N PRO A 137 -1.54 -16.54 -14.47
CA PRO A 137 -1.11 -15.61 -13.43
C PRO A 137 0.00 -14.69 -13.93
N ILE A 138 -0.18 -13.40 -13.73
CA ILE A 138 0.74 -12.37 -14.19
C ILE A 138 0.66 -11.19 -13.23
N GLU A 139 1.83 -10.68 -12.85
CA GLU A 139 1.96 -9.52 -11.98
C GLU A 139 2.27 -8.30 -12.83
N PHE A 140 1.64 -7.18 -12.51
CA PHE A 140 1.90 -5.89 -13.11
C PHE A 140 2.51 -4.99 -12.04
N GLU A 141 3.56 -4.27 -12.41
CA GLU A 141 4.22 -3.30 -11.56
C GLU A 141 4.35 -1.98 -12.31
N THR A 142 3.89 -0.91 -11.68
CA THR A 142 4.06 0.46 -12.14
C THR A 142 5.07 1.17 -11.23
N PRO A 143 5.83 2.16 -11.72
CA PRO A 143 6.68 2.97 -10.85
C PRO A 143 5.90 3.64 -9.71
N TYR A 144 4.59 3.87 -9.92
CA TYR A 144 3.70 4.49 -8.94
C TYR A 144 3.44 3.60 -7.73
N ASP A 145 3.62 2.28 -7.82
CA ASP A 145 3.43 1.39 -6.67
C ASP A 145 4.51 1.59 -5.61
N VAL A 146 5.70 2.06 -6.02
CA VAL A 146 6.81 2.41 -5.11
C VAL A 146 6.65 3.84 -4.57
N PHE A 147 6.29 4.79 -5.44
CA PHE A 147 6.18 6.21 -5.06
C PHE A 147 4.89 6.54 -4.30
N TYR A 148 3.81 5.84 -4.60
CA TYR A 148 2.48 6.04 -4.02
C TYR A 148 1.97 4.78 -3.31
N ARG A 149 2.87 3.93 -2.81
CA ARG A 149 2.47 2.90 -1.85
C ARG A 149 1.68 3.62 -0.77
N PRO A 150 0.36 3.39 -0.62
CA PRO A 150 -0.41 4.16 0.33
C PRO A 150 0.20 3.83 1.68
N LYS A 151 0.71 4.85 2.38
CA LYS A 151 1.25 4.76 3.74
C LYS A 151 0.20 4.29 4.79
N ASN A 152 -0.90 3.71 4.32
CA ASN A 152 -2.12 3.43 5.04
C ASN A 152 -2.89 2.23 4.47
N THR A 153 -2.28 1.35 3.66
CA THR A 153 -2.96 0.07 3.38
C THR A 153 -2.94 -0.81 4.64
N PRO A 154 -3.98 -1.60 4.89
CA PRO A 154 -3.97 -2.60 5.97
C PRO A 154 -2.87 -3.68 5.80
N PHE A 155 -2.22 -3.73 4.63
CA PHE A 155 -1.26 -4.76 4.25
C PHE A 155 0.17 -4.24 4.05
N ASP A 156 0.44 -2.94 4.20
CA ASP A 156 1.82 -2.46 4.12
C ASP A 156 2.58 -2.87 5.41
N PRO A 157 3.61 -3.73 5.27
CA PRO A 157 4.33 -4.30 6.41
C PRO A 157 5.06 -3.26 7.27
N ALA A 158 5.24 -2.04 6.76
CA ALA A 158 5.78 -0.92 7.55
C ALA A 158 4.79 -0.46 8.63
N PHE A 159 3.48 -0.60 8.42
CA PHE A 159 2.48 -0.17 9.41
C PHE A 159 2.03 -1.27 10.37
N LYS A 160 2.56 -2.49 10.17
CA LYS A 160 2.51 -3.57 11.17
C LYS A 160 3.75 -3.45 12.06
N LEU A 161 3.59 -2.76 13.20
CA LEU A 161 4.71 -2.44 14.11
C LEU A 161 5.30 -3.70 14.76
N ILE A 162 4.47 -4.69 15.07
CA ILE A 162 4.90 -6.02 15.54
C ILE A 162 4.73 -7.00 14.38
N PRO A 163 5.82 -7.41 13.71
CA PRO A 163 5.76 -8.39 12.63
C PRO A 163 5.51 -9.80 13.17
N ASP A 164 5.16 -10.74 12.29
CA ASP A 164 5.06 -12.15 12.69
C ASP A 164 6.46 -12.75 12.95
N GLU A 165 7.48 -12.24 12.26
CA GLU A 165 8.89 -12.59 12.43
C GLU A 165 9.82 -11.37 12.25
N PRO A 166 10.98 -11.31 12.94
CA PRO A 166 11.43 -12.23 13.98
C PRO A 166 10.64 -12.06 15.29
N ALA A 167 10.56 -13.12 16.09
CA ALA A 167 9.96 -13.05 17.42
C ALA A 167 10.80 -12.15 18.34
N LEU A 168 10.14 -11.22 19.00
CA LEU A 168 10.76 -10.36 20.02
C LEU A 168 10.97 -11.14 21.33
N PRO A 169 12.09 -10.93 22.04
CA PRO A 169 12.27 -11.40 23.40
C PRO A 169 11.13 -10.94 24.32
N PRO A 170 10.71 -11.76 25.31
CA PRO A 170 9.74 -11.33 26.31
C PRO A 170 10.34 -10.25 27.23
N LEU A 171 9.47 -9.49 27.91
CA LEU A 171 9.92 -8.45 28.84
C LEU A 171 10.86 -9.03 29.92
N LYS A 172 11.92 -8.27 30.23
CA LYS A 172 13.00 -8.60 31.17
C LYS A 172 13.95 -9.72 30.72
N ALA A 173 13.81 -10.23 29.49
CA ALA A 173 14.75 -11.23 28.96
C ALA A 173 16.20 -10.70 28.91
N CYS A 174 16.37 -9.39 28.73
CA CYS A 174 17.65 -8.71 28.61
C CYS A 174 18.08 -7.98 29.89
N GLU A 175 17.41 -8.15 31.03
CA GLU A 175 17.67 -7.39 32.27
C GLU A 175 19.11 -7.54 32.79
N ASN A 176 19.76 -8.68 32.52
CA ASN A 176 21.15 -8.95 32.91
C ASN A 176 22.16 -8.82 31.76
N GLU A 177 21.72 -8.40 30.58
CA GLU A 177 22.60 -8.17 29.44
C GLU A 177 23.08 -6.71 29.46
N PRO A 178 24.39 -6.44 29.59
CA PRO A 178 24.91 -5.08 29.71
C PRO A 178 24.76 -4.25 28.43
N ASP A 179 24.69 -4.89 27.25
CA ASP A 179 24.54 -4.20 25.98
C ASP A 179 23.54 -4.94 25.07
N PRO A 180 22.24 -4.89 25.36
CA PRO A 180 21.26 -5.67 24.62
C PRO A 180 21.12 -5.18 23.18
N GLN A 181 20.53 -6.02 22.32
CA GLN A 181 20.23 -5.65 20.95
C GLN A 181 18.80 -5.14 20.83
N ALA A 182 18.63 -4.03 20.11
CA ALA A 182 17.34 -3.69 19.54
C ALA A 182 17.10 -4.57 18.31
N VAL A 183 15.94 -5.20 18.24
CA VAL A 183 15.56 -6.12 17.17
C VAL A 183 14.74 -5.41 16.10
N LEU A 184 13.91 -4.45 16.49
CA LEU A 184 13.11 -3.64 15.57
C LEU A 184 13.39 -2.16 15.76
N LYS A 185 13.04 -1.38 14.74
CA LYS A 185 13.03 0.07 14.79
C LYS A 185 11.71 0.60 14.25
N TRP A 186 11.10 1.50 15.00
CA TRP A 186 9.94 2.30 14.58
C TRP A 186 10.34 3.76 14.50
N PHE A 187 9.70 4.53 13.64
CA PHE A 187 9.96 5.94 13.49
C PHE A 187 8.72 6.68 12.99
N ALA A 188 8.60 7.94 13.36
CA ALA A 188 7.59 8.84 12.81
C ALA A 188 8.25 9.70 11.72
N ALA A 189 7.95 9.43 10.44
CA ALA A 189 8.61 10.06 9.29
C ALA A 189 8.44 11.59 9.22
N ASP A 190 7.44 12.13 9.90
CA ASP A 190 7.14 13.56 10.00
C ASP A 190 7.55 14.20 11.34
N SER A 191 8.37 13.51 12.13
CA SER A 191 8.95 14.04 13.37
C SER A 191 10.35 13.49 13.64
N SER A 192 10.97 13.86 14.76
CA SER A 192 12.26 13.33 15.20
C SER A 192 12.15 12.06 16.07
N TRP A 193 10.94 11.52 16.28
CA TRP A 193 10.76 10.39 17.20
C TRP A 193 11.13 9.06 16.56
N THR A 194 11.98 8.31 17.25
CA THR A 194 12.41 6.95 16.88
C THR A 194 12.37 6.04 18.10
N TRP A 195 11.95 4.79 17.91
CA TRP A 195 11.93 3.75 18.94
C TRP A 195 12.73 2.55 18.46
N TYR A 196 13.70 2.11 19.25
CA TYR A 196 14.48 0.91 19.01
C TYR A 196 14.04 -0.15 20.01
N VAL A 197 13.36 -1.19 19.54
CA VAL A 197 12.61 -2.13 20.36
C VAL A 197 13.43 -3.36 20.67
N LEU A 198 13.54 -3.69 21.95
CA LEU A 198 14.32 -4.82 22.45
C LEU A 198 13.41 -6.00 22.81
N GLU A 199 12.31 -5.73 23.49
CA GLU A 199 11.45 -6.74 24.09
C GLU A 199 9.97 -6.38 23.88
N TYR A 200 9.09 -7.39 23.95
CA TYR A 200 7.66 -7.20 23.80
C TYR A 200 6.84 -8.21 24.59
N ASP A 201 5.79 -7.74 25.24
CA ASP A 201 4.72 -8.57 25.77
C ASP A 201 3.48 -8.52 24.85
N PRO A 202 3.11 -9.63 24.18
CA PRO A 202 1.92 -9.68 23.34
C PRO A 202 0.61 -9.60 24.13
N LYS A 203 0.61 -9.92 25.43
CA LYS A 203 -0.61 -9.93 26.25
C LYS A 203 -1.09 -8.51 26.54
N ASP A 204 -0.22 -7.69 27.11
CA ASP A 204 -0.56 -6.30 27.46
C ASP A 204 -0.21 -5.31 26.33
N ARG A 205 0.38 -5.81 25.23
CA ARG A 205 0.84 -5.04 24.06
C ARG A 205 1.81 -3.92 24.41
N VAL A 206 2.75 -4.23 25.30
CA VAL A 206 3.79 -3.31 25.79
C VAL A 206 5.15 -3.76 25.28
N ALA A 207 5.90 -2.84 24.68
CA ALA A 207 7.27 -3.03 24.26
C ALA A 207 8.24 -2.32 25.21
N PHE A 208 9.45 -2.86 25.37
CA PHE A 208 10.56 -2.16 26.00
C PHE A 208 11.53 -1.69 24.91
N ALA A 209 11.82 -0.38 24.89
CA ALA A 209 12.55 0.26 23.81
C ALA A 209 13.52 1.33 24.32
N LEU A 210 14.58 1.58 23.55
CA LEU A 210 15.29 2.85 23.58
C LEU A 210 14.51 3.85 22.74
N VAL A 211 14.09 4.95 23.35
CA VAL A 211 13.30 6.01 22.75
C VAL A 211 14.20 7.20 22.51
N ASP A 212 14.32 7.60 21.26
CA ASP A 212 14.94 8.84 20.83
C ASP A 212 13.81 9.82 20.49
N GLY A 213 13.54 10.75 21.41
CA GLY A 213 12.44 11.71 21.30
C GLY A 213 12.88 13.08 21.78
N HIS A 214 12.38 13.50 22.93
CA HIS A 214 12.89 14.71 23.60
C HIS A 214 14.22 14.48 24.31
N GLU A 215 14.37 13.30 24.89
CA GLU A 215 15.60 12.79 25.49
C GLU A 215 15.81 11.35 25.01
N LEU A 216 17.03 10.84 25.14
CA LEU A 216 17.38 9.48 24.76
C LEU A 216 17.24 8.56 25.98
N GLU A 217 16.13 7.83 26.08
CA GLU A 217 15.73 7.12 27.29
C GLU A 217 15.33 5.67 27.04
N MET A 218 15.55 4.79 28.01
CA MET A 218 14.97 3.44 28.00
C MET A 218 13.59 3.49 28.63
N GLY A 219 12.57 2.94 27.96
CA GLY A 219 11.20 3.03 28.46
C GLY A 219 10.26 1.97 27.91
N TYR A 220 9.12 1.84 28.59
CA TYR A 220 8.01 1.00 28.15
C TYR A 220 7.07 1.81 27.26
N VAL A 221 6.61 1.19 26.17
CA VAL A 221 5.78 1.85 25.17
C VAL A 221 4.59 0.96 24.81
N ASN A 222 3.38 1.53 24.82
CA ASN A 222 2.20 0.79 24.38
C ASN A 222 2.08 0.80 22.85
N VAL A 223 2.11 -0.38 22.24
CA VAL A 223 2.06 -0.51 20.78
C VAL A 223 0.73 -0.02 20.21
N GLY A 224 -0.38 -0.27 20.91
CA GLY A 224 -1.70 0.18 20.48
C GLY A 224 -1.87 1.71 20.52
N GLU A 225 -1.13 2.40 21.39
CA GLU A 225 -1.06 3.87 21.37
C GLU A 225 -0.27 4.36 20.16
N LEU A 226 0.90 3.77 19.88
CA LEU A 226 1.70 4.12 18.70
C LEU A 226 0.96 3.87 17.38
N GLU A 227 0.22 2.76 17.24
CA GLU A 227 -0.58 2.47 16.04
C GLU A 227 -1.66 3.55 15.76
N ARG A 228 -2.18 4.16 16.83
CA ARG A 228 -3.19 5.23 16.76
C ARG A 228 -2.58 6.63 16.72
N ALA A 229 -1.34 6.78 17.16
CA ALA A 229 -0.61 8.04 17.14
C ALA A 229 -0.48 8.57 15.71
N ARG A 230 -0.48 9.90 15.59
CA ARG A 230 -0.27 10.62 14.33
C ARG A 230 0.73 11.72 14.58
N GLY A 231 1.71 11.85 13.70
CA GLY A 231 2.69 12.92 13.77
C GLY A 231 2.13 14.26 13.31
N PRO A 232 2.97 15.33 13.27
CA PRO A 232 2.54 16.69 12.96
C PRO A 232 1.88 16.86 11.59
N LEU A 233 2.23 16.01 10.60
CA LEU A 233 1.64 16.02 9.27
C LEU A 233 0.56 14.94 9.10
N GLY A 234 0.11 14.35 10.21
CA GLY A 234 -0.90 13.30 10.19
C GLY A 234 -0.38 11.94 9.73
N GLN A 235 0.94 11.75 9.63
CA GLN A 235 1.51 10.46 9.24
C GLN A 235 1.46 9.46 10.40
N ARG A 236 1.38 8.17 10.06
CA ARG A 236 1.48 7.08 11.04
C ARG A 236 2.93 6.82 11.38
N ILE A 237 3.13 6.16 12.51
CA ILE A 237 4.41 5.56 12.86
C ILE A 237 4.64 4.35 11.96
N GLU A 238 5.85 4.27 11.43
CA GLU A 238 6.33 3.26 10.49
C GLU A 238 7.37 2.36 11.16
N ARG A 239 7.41 1.09 10.80
CA ARG A 239 8.49 0.15 11.09
C ARG A 239 9.52 0.21 9.98
N ASP A 240 10.78 0.31 10.36
CA ASP A 240 11.90 0.25 9.44
C ASP A 240 12.10 -1.21 8.97
N LEU A 241 11.82 -1.47 7.70
CA LEU A 241 11.89 -2.81 7.11
C LEU A 241 13.32 -3.29 6.84
N HIS A 242 14.29 -2.37 6.87
CA HIS A 242 15.70 -2.64 6.58
C HIS A 242 16.57 -2.55 7.82
N PHE A 243 15.97 -2.34 8.99
CA PHE A 243 16.69 -2.32 10.25
C PHE A 243 17.19 -3.73 10.59
N GLU A 244 18.50 -3.85 10.77
CA GLU A 244 19.13 -5.07 11.27
C GLU A 244 19.31 -4.99 12.79
N PRO A 245 19.16 -6.11 13.53
CA PRO A 245 19.33 -6.10 14.98
C PRO A 245 20.69 -5.54 15.41
N THR A 246 20.67 -4.41 16.11
CA THR A 246 21.86 -3.61 16.43
C THR A 246 22.00 -3.42 17.94
N ARG A 247 23.23 -3.41 18.46
CA ARG A 247 23.53 -3.20 19.88
C ARG A 247 23.14 -1.78 20.31
N ILE A 248 22.62 -1.64 21.52
CA ILE A 248 22.20 -0.34 22.05
C ILE A 248 23.37 0.64 22.16
N SER A 249 24.55 0.16 22.54
CA SER A 249 25.76 1.00 22.59
C SER A 249 26.13 1.61 21.23
N GLU A 250 25.95 0.86 20.15
CA GLU A 250 26.21 1.31 18.78
C GLU A 250 25.16 2.32 18.32
N ILE A 251 23.88 2.03 18.57
CA ILE A 251 22.78 2.97 18.28
C ILE A 251 23.00 4.30 18.98
N LYS A 252 23.34 4.29 20.28
CA LYS A 252 23.62 5.52 21.05
C LYS A 252 24.76 6.34 20.43
N ARG A 253 25.87 5.69 20.10
CA ARG A 253 27.02 6.34 19.45
C ARG A 253 26.65 6.94 18.08
N ASP A 254 25.78 6.27 17.33
CA ASP A 254 25.29 6.77 16.04
C ASP A 254 24.41 8.00 16.18
N LEU A 255 23.52 8.02 17.18
CA LEU A 255 22.64 9.14 17.46
C LEU A 255 23.42 10.37 17.95
N GLU A 256 24.40 10.16 18.85
CA GLU A 256 25.30 11.23 19.32
C GLU A 256 26.01 11.92 18.14
N ARG A 257 26.56 11.14 17.20
CA ARG A 257 27.21 11.68 16.00
C ARG A 257 26.28 12.45 15.06
N ARG A 258 24.98 12.17 15.10
CA ARG A 258 23.97 12.88 14.29
C ARG A 258 23.54 14.19 14.94
N HIS A 259 23.44 14.23 16.27
CA HIS A 259 23.06 15.44 17.01
C HIS A 259 24.18 16.49 17.07
N GLU A 260 25.43 16.12 16.81
CA GLU A 260 26.57 17.03 16.72
C GLU A 260 26.72 17.74 15.35
N ARG A 261 25.92 17.37 14.34
CA ARG A 261 25.96 17.94 12.98
C ARG A 261 24.80 18.90 12.73
#